data_AF-K1LJW3-F1
#
_entry.id   AF-K1LJW3-F1
#
_cell.length_a   1.000
_cell.length_b   1.000
_cell.length_c   1.000
_cell.angle_alpha   90.00
_cell.angle_beta   90.00
_cell.angle_gamma   90.00
#
_symmetry.space_group_name_H-M   'P 1'
#
loop_
_entity.id
_entity.type
_entity.pdbx_description
1 polymer ?
#
loop_
_entity_poly.entity_id
_entity_poly.type
_entity_poly.pdbx_seq_one_letter_code
_entity_poly.pdbx_strand_id
1 'polypeptide(L)'
;MKDIILASAAYFKKEFELPEIRENLNEEQLIKLLSPIIKRMLDRDFERLLGLCYRIDLGEQKLKKILYESDPDSMAEELASALVGRQIQKLEIRQKYKGL
;
A
#
# COMPACT_ATOMS: atom_id res chain seq x y z
N MET A 1 14.10 -5.68 7.91
CA MET A 1 13.49 -5.25 6.63
C MET A 1 12.53 -6.30 6.08
N LYS A 2 12.97 -7.55 5.86
CA LYS A 2 12.12 -8.67 5.41
C LYS A 2 10.84 -8.88 6.26
N ASP A 3 10.98 -8.89 7.58
CA ASP A 3 9.82 -9.08 8.49
C ASP A 3 8.78 -7.96 8.38
N ILE A 4 9.23 -6.74 8.10
CA ILE A 4 8.35 -5.57 7.94
C ILE A 4 7.58 -5.66 6.63
N ILE A 5 8.23 -6.13 5.56
CA ILE A 5 7.59 -6.38 4.27
C ILE A 5 6.52 -7.47 4.42
N LEU A 6 6.85 -8.60 5.08
CA LEU A 6 5.88 -9.67 5.32
C LEU A 6 4.71 -9.22 6.21
N ALA A 7 4.97 -8.41 7.23
CA ALA A 7 3.92 -7.83 8.07
C ALA A 7 3.03 -6.84 7.28
N SER A 8 3.61 -6.01 6.41
CA SER A 8 2.87 -5.13 5.51
C SER A 8 2.02 -5.94 4.53
N ALA A 9 2.60 -6.98 3.95
CA ALA A 9 1.90 -7.87 3.04
C ALA A 9 0.74 -8.59 3.75
N ALA A 10 0.93 -9.03 5.00
CA ALA A 10 -0.14 -9.65 5.81
C ALA A 10 -1.30 -8.68 6.11
N TYR A 11 -1.03 -7.39 6.28
CA TYR A 11 -2.08 -6.36 6.38
C TYR A 11 -2.91 -6.32 5.09
N PHE A 12 -2.26 -6.22 3.94
CA PHE A 12 -2.95 -6.18 2.64
C PHE A 12 -3.63 -7.50 2.27
N LYS A 13 -3.10 -8.65 2.71
CA LYS A 13 -3.75 -9.96 2.56
C LYS A 13 -5.13 -9.96 3.18
N LYS A 14 -5.26 -9.40 4.38
CA LYS A 14 -6.54 -9.31 5.09
C LYS A 14 -7.47 -8.28 4.45
N GLU A 15 -6.94 -7.14 4.04
CA GLU A 15 -7.71 -6.05 3.44
C GLU A 15 -8.32 -6.43 2.06
N PHE A 16 -7.62 -7.25 1.29
CA PHE A 16 -7.99 -7.59 -0.09
C PHE A 16 -8.20 -9.08 -0.36
N GLU A 17 -8.21 -9.92 0.68
CA GLU A 17 -8.35 -11.37 0.57
C GLU A 17 -7.34 -11.99 -0.42
N LEU A 18 -6.07 -11.55 -0.34
CA LEU A 18 -5.02 -12.00 -1.26
C LEU A 18 -4.69 -13.49 -1.04
N PRO A 19 -4.20 -14.18 -2.08
CA PRO A 19 -3.68 -15.54 -1.95
C PRO A 19 -2.50 -15.64 -0.97
N GLU A 20 -2.05 -16.87 -0.72
CA GLU A 20 -0.92 -17.17 0.16
C GLU A 20 0.29 -16.27 -0.14
N ILE A 21 0.80 -15.59 0.89
CA ILE A 21 2.00 -14.76 0.78
C ILE A 21 3.21 -15.64 1.00
N ARG A 22 4.10 -15.66 0.02
CA ARG A 22 5.34 -16.44 0.07
C ARG A 22 6.35 -15.78 1.00
N GLU A 23 7.14 -16.59 1.70
CA GLU A 23 8.15 -16.12 2.64
C GLU A 23 9.29 -15.30 2.00
N ASN A 24 9.46 -15.38 0.67
CA ASN A 24 10.48 -14.64 -0.07
C ASN A 24 9.92 -13.39 -0.78
N LEU A 25 8.71 -12.96 -0.44
CA LEU A 25 8.12 -11.74 -0.99
C LEU A 25 8.98 -10.51 -0.66
N ASN A 26 9.32 -9.73 -1.68
CA ASN A 26 9.97 -8.43 -1.52
C ASN A 26 8.98 -7.27 -1.79
N GLU A 27 9.43 -6.05 -1.54
CA GLU A 27 8.61 -4.84 -1.68
C GLU A 27 8.08 -4.64 -3.10
N GLU A 28 8.94 -4.78 -4.11
CA GLU A 28 8.56 -4.64 -5.52
C GLU A 28 7.48 -5.65 -5.94
N GLN A 29 7.60 -6.90 -5.47
CA GLN A 29 6.60 -7.94 -5.71
C GLN A 29 5.28 -7.64 -5.01
N LEU A 30 5.31 -7.07 -3.80
CA LEU A 30 4.10 -6.61 -3.12
C LEU A 30 3.44 -5.47 -3.88
N ILE A 31 4.21 -4.48 -4.35
CA ILE A 31 3.71 -3.38 -5.17
C ILE A 31 3.05 -3.94 -6.43
N LYS A 32 3.74 -4.80 -7.18
CA LYS A 32 3.20 -5.46 -8.38
C LYS A 32 1.91 -6.25 -8.12
N LEU A 33 1.80 -6.89 -6.96
CA LEU A 33 0.60 -7.61 -6.55
C LEU A 33 -0.59 -6.66 -6.28
N LEU A 34 -0.31 -5.47 -5.74
CA LEU A 34 -1.33 -4.49 -5.37
C LEU A 34 -1.75 -3.57 -6.54
N SER A 35 -0.84 -3.23 -7.45
CA SER A 35 -1.12 -2.35 -8.60
C SER A 35 -2.42 -2.66 -9.35
N PRO A 36 -2.74 -3.92 -9.75
CA PRO A 36 -4.00 -4.20 -10.45
C PRO A 36 -5.24 -4.04 -9.55
N ILE A 37 -5.11 -4.19 -8.24
CA ILE A 37 -6.21 -3.99 -7.28
C ILE A 37 -6.48 -2.49 -7.16
N ILE A 38 -5.41 -1.69 -6.97
CA ILE A 38 -5.50 -0.24 -6.90
C ILE A 38 -6.04 0.34 -8.21
N LYS A 39 -5.62 -0.17 -9.37
CA LYS A 39 -6.18 0.22 -10.66
C LYS A 39 -7.69 0.01 -10.71
N ARG A 40 -8.19 -1.17 -10.30
CA ARG A 40 -9.63 -1.43 -10.24
C ARG A 40 -10.37 -0.47 -9.30
N MET A 41 -9.75 -0.11 -8.17
CA MET A 41 -10.35 0.83 -7.23
C MET A 41 -10.37 2.25 -7.79
N LEU A 42 -9.32 2.70 -8.47
CA LEU A 42 -9.32 3.96 -9.22
C LEU A 42 -10.47 4.01 -10.24
N ASP A 43 -10.63 2.93 -11.01
CA ASP A 43 -11.56 2.91 -12.14
C ASP A 43 -13.02 2.69 -11.71
N ARG A 44 -13.27 2.01 -10.59
CA ARG A 44 -14.61 1.48 -10.26
C ARG A 44 -15.03 1.64 -8.79
N ASP A 45 -14.13 1.96 -7.88
CA ASP A 45 -14.39 1.96 -6.43
C ASP A 45 -13.52 2.99 -5.70
N PHE A 46 -13.65 4.26 -6.11
CA PHE A 46 -12.81 5.34 -5.62
C PHE A 46 -13.04 5.63 -4.13
N GLU A 47 -14.28 5.49 -3.64
CA GLU A 47 -14.60 5.64 -2.22
C GLU A 47 -13.85 4.62 -1.35
N ARG A 48 -13.73 3.37 -1.80
CA ARG A 48 -12.92 2.37 -1.10
C ARG A 48 -11.43 2.74 -1.11
N LEU A 49 -10.93 3.35 -2.19
CA LEU A 49 -9.54 3.85 -2.25
C LEU A 49 -9.30 4.96 -1.25
N LEU A 50 -10.21 5.93 -1.14
CA LEU A 50 -10.12 7.00 -0.14
C LEU A 50 -10.13 6.42 1.28
N GLY A 51 -11.03 5.48 1.56
CA GLY A 51 -11.11 4.79 2.84
C GLY A 51 -9.82 4.03 3.20
N LEU A 52 -9.20 3.38 2.21
CA LEU A 52 -7.90 2.73 2.39
C LEU A 52 -6.80 3.75 2.72
N CYS A 53 -6.69 4.84 1.94
CA CYS A 53 -5.70 5.89 2.16
C CYS A 53 -5.79 6.42 3.60
N TYR A 54 -7.00 6.66 4.10
CA TYR A 54 -7.23 7.09 5.48
C TYR A 54 -6.75 6.06 6.52
N ARG A 55 -7.08 4.77 6.38
CA ARG A 55 -6.66 3.70 7.32
C ARG A 55 -5.14 3.53 7.36
N ILE A 56 -4.49 3.72 6.22
CA ILE A 56 -3.04 3.61 6.06
C ILE A 56 -2.32 4.89 6.50
N ASP A 57 -3.04 5.99 6.66
CA ASP A 57 -2.50 7.34 6.91
C ASP A 57 -1.65 7.84 5.74
N LEU A 58 -2.13 7.62 4.51
CA LEU A 58 -1.62 8.27 3.31
C LEU A 58 -2.26 9.67 3.22
N GLY A 59 -1.47 10.70 3.48
CA GLY A 59 -1.96 12.08 3.52
C GLY A 59 -2.60 12.54 2.21
N GLU A 60 -3.68 13.33 2.31
CA GLU A 60 -4.47 13.84 1.19
C GLU A 60 -3.61 14.56 0.13
N GLN A 61 -2.62 15.35 0.56
CA GLN A 61 -1.71 16.03 -0.37
C GLN A 61 -0.91 15.04 -1.23
N LYS A 62 -0.44 13.93 -0.64
CA LYS A 62 0.32 12.91 -1.36
C LYS A 62 -0.58 12.17 -2.35
N LEU A 63 -1.81 11.84 -1.93
CA LEU A 63 -2.81 11.24 -2.83
C LEU A 63 -3.11 12.16 -4.00
N LYS A 64 -3.48 13.41 -3.75
CA LYS A 64 -3.76 14.41 -4.80
C LYS A 64 -2.58 14.55 -5.76
N LYS A 65 -1.37 14.65 -5.24
CA LYS A 65 -0.16 14.75 -6.05
C LYS A 65 -0.07 13.59 -7.06
N ILE A 66 -0.24 12.35 -6.60
CA ILE A 66 -0.20 11.17 -7.47
C ILE A 66 -1.36 11.19 -8.49
N LEU A 67 -2.56 11.59 -8.07
CA LEU A 67 -3.70 11.66 -8.99
C LEU A 67 -3.56 12.73 -10.08
N TYR A 68 -2.82 13.81 -9.83
CA TYR A 68 -2.67 14.93 -10.77
C TYR A 68 -1.37 14.90 -11.59
N GLU A 69 -0.29 14.36 -11.04
CA GLU A 69 1.05 14.44 -11.65
C GLU A 69 1.52 13.13 -12.29
N SER A 70 0.95 11.98 -11.91
CA SER A 70 1.38 10.69 -12.45
C SER A 70 0.81 10.43 -13.84
N ASP A 71 1.56 9.68 -14.65
CA ASP A 71 1.06 9.17 -15.93
C ASP A 71 -0.11 8.19 -15.67
N PRO A 72 -1.20 8.22 -16.46
CA PRO A 72 -2.33 7.29 -16.30
C PRO A 72 -1.94 5.80 -16.26
N ASP A 73 -0.85 5.42 -16.92
CA ASP A 73 -0.34 4.06 -16.97
C ASP A 73 0.49 3.69 -15.73
N SER A 74 1.14 4.65 -15.07
CA SER A 74 1.94 4.44 -13.84
C SER A 74 1.21 4.75 -12.54
N MET A 75 0.11 5.51 -12.59
CA MET A 75 -0.61 6.03 -11.41
C MET A 75 -0.98 4.93 -10.40
N ALA A 76 -1.46 3.78 -10.87
CA ALA A 76 -1.85 2.68 -9.99
C ALA A 76 -0.64 2.05 -9.27
N GLU A 77 0.50 1.95 -9.94
CA GLU A 77 1.75 1.46 -9.36
C GLU A 77 2.33 2.47 -8.35
N GLU A 78 2.29 3.77 -8.69
CA GLU A 78 2.74 4.84 -7.79
C GLU A 78 1.90 4.92 -6.52
N LEU A 79 0.57 4.74 -6.63
CA LEU A 79 -0.30 4.62 -5.45
C LEU A 79 -0.02 3.36 -4.64
N ALA A 80 0.15 2.22 -5.29
CA ALA A 80 0.49 0.97 -4.61
C ALA A 80 1.82 1.11 -3.83
N SER A 81 2.83 1.71 -4.46
CA SER A 81 4.11 2.05 -3.84
C SER A 81 3.93 2.98 -2.63
N ALA A 82 3.15 4.05 -2.76
CA ALA A 82 2.89 4.97 -1.67
C ALA A 82 2.19 4.31 -0.47
N LEU A 83 1.22 3.42 -0.72
CA LEU A 83 0.49 2.69 0.31
C LEU A 83 1.42 1.68 1.03
N VAL A 84 2.23 0.94 0.28
CA VAL A 84 3.22 -0.01 0.83
C VAL A 84 4.26 0.73 1.67
N GLY A 85 4.85 1.80 1.14
CA GLY A 85 5.84 2.61 1.86
C GLY A 85 5.28 3.17 3.16
N ARG A 86 4.02 3.65 3.16
CA ARG A 86 3.37 4.13 4.39
C ARG A 86 3.15 3.01 5.41
N GLN A 87 2.76 1.80 4.99
CA GLN A 87 2.64 0.66 5.89
C GLN A 87 3.97 0.26 6.53
N ILE A 88 5.04 0.21 5.72
CA ILE A 88 6.39 -0.08 6.19
C ILE A 88 6.78 0.95 7.25
N GLN A 89 6.65 2.25 6.95
CA GLN A 89 6.98 3.32 7.89
C GLN A 89 6.16 3.23 9.19
N LYS A 90 4.85 2.93 9.10
CA LYS A 90 3.97 2.75 10.26
C LYS A 90 4.44 1.61 11.16
N LEU A 91 4.90 0.51 10.58
CA LEU A 91 5.44 -0.64 11.31
C LEU A 91 6.82 -0.37 11.89
N GLU A 92 7.67 0.39 11.19
CA GLU A 92 8.98 0.83 11.70
C GLU A 92 8.82 1.71 12.94
N ILE A 93 7.93 2.70 12.89
CA ILE A 93 7.61 3.57 14.05
C ILE A 93 7.11 2.71 15.22
N ARG A 94 6.18 1.78 14.97
CA ARG A 94 5.66 0.88 16.01
C ARG A 94 6.75 0.01 16.64
N GLN A 95 7.72 -0.47 15.86
CA GLN A 95 8.83 -1.25 16.40
C GLN A 95 9.80 -0.37 17.20
N LYS A 96 10.11 0.83 16.69
CA LYS A 96 11.01 1.77 17.35
C LYS A 96 10.51 2.20 18.73
N TYR A 97 9.19 2.30 18.90
CA TYR A 97 8.57 2.77 20.14
C TYR A 97 7.78 1.69 20.88
N LYS A 98 7.96 0.40 20.56
CA LYS A 98 7.20 -0.73 21.12
C LYS A 98 7.42 -0.97 22.63
N GLY A 99 8.31 -0.21 23.27
CA GLY A 99 8.68 -0.33 24.68
C GLY A 99 8.89 1.01 25.39
N LEU A 100 8.29 2.09 24.88
CA LEU A 100 7.98 3.29 25.67
C LEU A 100 6.62 3.09 26.34
#